data_AF-A0A956TGQ4-F1
#
_entry.id   AF-A0A956TGQ4-F1
#
_cell.length_a   1.000
_cell.length_b   1.000
_cell.length_c   1.000
_cell.angle_alpha   90.00
_cell.angle_beta   90.00
_cell.angle_gamma   90.00
#
_symmetry.space_group_name_H-M   'P 1'
#
loop_
_entity.id
_entity.type
_entity.pdbx_description
1 polymer ?
#
loop_
_entity_poly.entity_id
_entity_poly.type
_entity_poly.pdbx_seq_one_letter_code
_entity_poly.pdbx_strand_id
1 'polypeptide(L)'
;MGPQRRDSGFLRCLTWLLLLLLQPALAQEVLEYGPGPGQLFPRYGLEGSPSLFLTPDAALAQIQAEPGWLEGQLEKYPDSRPLHLQHCRQLRRDGQMVAAADELGRTLELPDRELLLEAAELQLLAGYSLAAYDHLHQAGRLDTYYGYVAGQSPFRELEQLGYVRLVDGRFGRGQSLVAISKEVDPDGRLLTLGGHRARLTEAELSLAWLGGKLSLADPASAEELLAQLAPHGLVEEELGRSVEDRPIPSWRVGRGPETVWLLAGFHGDEPESTRLLQRFLEDLRTRLPWTGSQRILIVPLVNPDGMRLGKRVNANGVDLNRNYPAKNWTGQKEDPDTWGGPSAASEPETKALLELYQHFPPSRIVSVHLPFKTVNFDGPAAELAKAMAAQNGYSTSDDIGYPTPGSFGTYMGRERKIPTITLELPESDDATLWRENGPALWTAVDPAAKR
;
A
#
# COMPACT_ATOMS: atom_id res chain seq x y z
N MET A 1 -11.84 -1.38 48.36
CA MET A 1 -12.74 -0.40 47.73
C MET A 1 -12.01 0.29 46.59
N GLY A 2 -12.50 0.09 45.38
CA GLY A 2 -12.20 0.84 44.16
C GLY A 2 -13.32 0.46 43.19
N PRO A 3 -13.89 1.38 42.40
CA PRO A 3 -14.99 1.03 41.52
C PRO A 3 -14.43 0.15 40.42
N GLN A 4 -14.68 -1.17 40.50
CA GLN A 4 -14.55 -2.05 39.35
C GLN A 4 -15.46 -1.46 38.27
N ARG A 5 -14.85 -0.97 37.18
CA ARG A 5 -15.56 -0.60 35.96
C ARG A 5 -16.39 -1.82 35.57
N ARG A 6 -17.71 -1.73 35.75
CA ARG A 6 -18.64 -2.73 35.23
C ARG A 6 -18.43 -2.77 33.73
N ASP A 7 -18.09 -3.96 33.25
CA ASP A 7 -17.74 -4.19 31.86
C ASP A 7 -18.88 -3.74 30.95
N SER A 8 -18.55 -2.99 29.91
CA SER A 8 -19.53 -2.34 29.04
C SER A 8 -20.43 -3.35 28.33
N GLY A 9 -20.03 -4.61 28.20
CA GLY A 9 -20.89 -5.69 27.69
C GLY A 9 -22.05 -6.07 28.62
N PHE A 10 -21.88 -5.92 29.94
CA PHE A 10 -22.89 -6.27 30.95
C PHE A 10 -24.12 -5.35 30.91
N LEU A 11 -23.92 -4.04 30.73
CA LEU A 11 -25.04 -3.10 30.58
C LEU A 11 -25.78 -3.31 29.24
N ARG A 12 -25.08 -3.69 28.18
CA ARG A 12 -25.63 -3.87 26.82
C ARG A 12 -26.58 -5.06 26.69
N CYS A 13 -26.22 -6.21 27.28
CA CYS A 13 -27.10 -7.39 27.31
C CYS A 13 -28.30 -7.20 28.25
N LEU A 14 -28.12 -6.51 29.39
CA LEU A 14 -29.20 -6.22 30.33
C LEU A 14 -30.25 -5.26 29.73
N THR A 15 -29.84 -4.26 28.95
CA THR A 15 -30.76 -3.37 28.21
C THR A 15 -31.55 -4.11 27.13
N TRP A 16 -30.92 -5.07 26.45
CA TRP A 16 -31.56 -5.92 25.44
C TRP A 16 -32.66 -6.82 26.01
N LEU A 17 -32.39 -7.46 27.15
CA LEU A 17 -33.36 -8.30 27.83
C LEU A 17 -34.53 -7.48 28.42
N LEU A 18 -34.25 -6.28 28.94
CA LEU A 18 -35.27 -5.38 29.49
C LEU A 18 -36.17 -4.79 28.39
N LEU A 19 -35.66 -4.50 27.19
CA LEU A 19 -36.47 -4.01 26.06
C LEU A 19 -37.44 -5.08 25.51
N LEU A 20 -37.02 -6.35 25.48
CA LEU A 20 -37.88 -7.49 25.17
C LEU A 20 -38.96 -7.72 26.25
N LEU A 21 -38.69 -7.36 27.51
CA LEU A 21 -39.63 -7.48 28.63
C LEU A 21 -40.56 -6.25 28.80
N LEU A 22 -40.24 -5.10 28.18
CA LEU A 22 -40.93 -3.82 28.39
C LEU A 22 -41.84 -3.35 27.23
N GLN A 23 -42.04 -4.14 26.18
CA GLN A 23 -42.97 -3.80 25.07
C GLN A 23 -44.11 -4.84 24.95
N PRO A 24 -45.18 -4.72 25.77
CA PRO A 24 -46.28 -5.69 25.80
C PRO A 24 -47.19 -5.65 24.56
N ALA A 25 -47.19 -4.55 23.80
CA ALA A 25 -48.22 -4.28 22.79
C ALA A 25 -48.06 -5.09 21.49
N LEU A 26 -46.84 -5.50 21.13
CA LEU A 26 -46.56 -6.33 19.95
C LEU A 26 -46.60 -7.84 20.24
N ALA A 27 -46.58 -8.23 21.51
CA ALA A 27 -46.55 -9.64 21.93
C ALA A 27 -47.92 -10.23 22.29
N GLN A 28 -49.02 -9.48 22.12
CA GLN A 28 -50.34 -9.89 22.60
C GLN A 28 -50.99 -11.04 21.80
N GLU A 29 -50.55 -11.34 20.59
CA GLU A 29 -51.24 -12.33 19.75
C GLU A 29 -50.80 -13.78 19.97
N VAL A 30 -49.73 -14.04 20.77
CA VAL A 30 -49.13 -15.41 20.85
C VAL A 30 -48.85 -15.89 22.30
N LEU A 31 -49.15 -15.11 23.34
CA LEU A 31 -48.79 -15.47 24.72
C LEU A 31 -49.94 -16.10 25.52
N GLU A 32 -49.87 -17.42 25.76
CA GLU A 32 -50.60 -18.07 26.85
C GLU A 32 -49.79 -18.05 28.16
N TYR A 33 -50.40 -17.53 29.23
CA TYR A 33 -49.83 -17.50 30.58
C TYR A 33 -50.18 -18.77 31.36
N GLY A 34 -49.17 -19.42 31.96
CA GLY A 34 -49.35 -20.59 32.83
C GLY A 34 -48.78 -20.37 34.24
N PRO A 35 -49.28 -21.07 35.28
CA PRO A 35 -48.89 -20.82 36.66
C PRO A 35 -47.50 -21.39 36.98
N GLY A 36 -46.60 -20.52 37.46
CA GLY A 36 -45.31 -20.85 38.07
C GLY A 36 -45.11 -20.01 39.35
N PRO A 37 -44.12 -20.34 40.20
CA PRO A 37 -44.01 -19.81 41.56
C PRO A 37 -43.63 -18.31 41.55
N GLY A 38 -44.65 -17.45 41.54
CA GLY A 38 -44.57 -16.05 41.96
C GLY A 38 -44.17 -15.00 40.94
N GLN A 39 -43.86 -15.34 39.68
CA GLN A 39 -43.62 -14.36 38.61
C GLN A 39 -44.22 -14.82 37.26
N LEU A 40 -44.81 -13.87 36.53
CA LEU A 40 -45.29 -14.04 35.15
C LEU A 40 -44.08 -14.03 34.20
N PHE A 41 -43.88 -15.10 33.44
CA PHE A 41 -42.84 -15.17 32.39
C PHE A 41 -43.50 -15.39 31.02
N PRO A 42 -43.01 -14.74 29.95
CA PRO A 42 -43.45 -15.02 28.59
C PRO A 42 -42.97 -16.40 28.12
N ARG A 43 -43.85 -17.17 27.45
CA ARG A 43 -43.51 -18.42 26.76
C ARG A 43 -43.05 -18.11 25.33
N TYR A 44 -41.84 -18.53 24.96
CA TYR A 44 -41.43 -18.66 23.55
C TYR A 44 -41.33 -20.15 23.22
N GLY A 45 -42.16 -20.61 22.28
CA GLY A 45 -42.08 -21.96 21.73
C GLY A 45 -41.10 -21.99 20.57
N LEU A 46 -39.96 -22.65 20.75
CA LEU A 46 -39.16 -23.17 19.64
C LEU A 46 -39.81 -24.50 19.21
N GLU A 47 -40.24 -24.62 17.95
CA GLU A 47 -40.72 -25.89 17.42
C GLU A 47 -39.62 -26.96 17.57
N GLY A 48 -39.94 -28.03 18.32
CA GLY A 48 -39.09 -29.22 18.44
C GLY A 48 -38.29 -29.38 19.74
N SER A 49 -38.34 -28.44 20.70
CA SER A 49 -37.74 -28.66 22.02
C SER A 49 -38.59 -28.08 23.14
N PRO A 50 -39.18 -28.91 24.04
CA PRO A 50 -39.94 -28.40 25.15
C PRO A 50 -38.99 -27.69 26.13
N SER A 51 -39.16 -26.37 26.25
CA SER A 51 -38.65 -25.53 27.34
C SER A 51 -37.12 -25.48 27.52
N LEU A 52 -36.44 -24.74 26.65
CA LEU A 52 -35.13 -24.18 26.97
C LEU A 52 -35.28 -22.71 27.37
N PHE A 53 -35.30 -22.46 28.67
CA PHE A 53 -35.18 -21.12 29.23
C PHE A 53 -33.70 -20.74 29.16
N LEU A 54 -33.30 -19.94 28.19
CA LEU A 54 -31.97 -19.34 28.22
C LEU A 54 -32.03 -18.11 29.13
N THR A 55 -31.49 -18.27 30.33
CA THR A 55 -31.13 -17.10 31.14
C THR A 55 -30.10 -16.26 30.38
N PRO A 56 -29.98 -14.97 30.68
CA PRO A 56 -28.98 -14.10 30.04
C PRO A 56 -27.57 -14.68 30.09
N ASP A 57 -27.21 -15.32 31.20
CA ASP A 57 -25.91 -15.94 31.42
C ASP A 57 -25.69 -17.19 30.56
N ALA A 58 -26.75 -17.97 30.30
CA ALA A 58 -26.68 -19.17 29.45
C ALA A 58 -26.61 -18.82 27.96
N ALA A 59 -27.32 -17.77 27.52
CA ALA A 59 -27.21 -17.26 26.15
C ALA A 59 -25.81 -16.68 25.89
N LEU A 60 -25.23 -16.01 26.88
CA LEU A 60 -23.87 -15.46 26.81
C LEU A 60 -22.81 -16.57 26.67
N ALA A 61 -22.93 -17.64 27.47
CA ALA A 61 -22.06 -18.80 27.37
C ALA A 61 -22.14 -19.49 25.99
N GLN A 62 -23.34 -19.54 25.40
CA GLN A 62 -23.54 -20.15 24.07
C GLN A 62 -22.89 -19.32 22.95
N ILE A 63 -23.06 -17.99 22.96
CA ILE A 63 -22.44 -17.10 21.95
C ILE A 63 -20.92 -17.11 22.06
N GLN A 64 -20.38 -17.20 23.28
CA GLN A 64 -18.93 -17.30 23.50
C GLN A 64 -18.36 -18.65 23.06
N ALA A 65 -19.11 -19.74 23.27
CA ALA A 65 -18.70 -21.08 22.88
C ALA A 65 -18.84 -21.32 21.37
N GLU A 66 -19.84 -20.69 20.74
CA GLU A 66 -20.18 -20.88 19.33
C GLU A 66 -20.53 -19.52 18.69
N PRO A 67 -19.52 -18.77 18.20
CA PRO A 67 -19.73 -17.42 17.68
C PRO A 67 -20.73 -17.32 16.52
N GLY A 68 -20.90 -18.38 15.72
CA GLY A 68 -21.87 -18.47 14.61
C GLY A 68 -23.29 -18.87 15.03
N TRP A 69 -23.53 -19.14 16.33
CA TRP A 69 -24.85 -19.54 16.82
C TRP A 69 -25.92 -18.48 16.55
N LEU A 70 -25.56 -17.20 16.66
CA LEU A 70 -26.45 -16.08 16.40
C LEU A 70 -26.85 -16.00 14.91
N GLU A 71 -25.90 -16.23 14.00
CA GLU A 71 -26.13 -16.28 12.55
C GLU A 71 -27.14 -17.38 12.18
N GLY A 72 -27.01 -18.56 12.80
CA GLY A 72 -27.98 -19.65 12.63
C GLY A 72 -29.38 -19.37 13.18
N GLN A 73 -29.52 -18.46 14.16
CA GLN A 73 -30.84 -17.99 14.61
C GLN A 73 -31.43 -16.94 13.66
N LEU A 74 -30.61 -16.11 13.04
CA LEU A 74 -31.03 -15.09 12.06
C LEU A 74 -31.58 -15.70 10.77
N GLU A 75 -30.99 -16.81 10.31
CA GLU A 75 -31.53 -17.59 9.18
C GLU A 75 -32.87 -18.24 9.52
N LYS A 76 -33.04 -18.67 10.78
CA LYS A 76 -34.28 -19.30 11.26
C LYS A 76 -35.40 -18.31 11.57
N TYR A 77 -35.06 -17.06 11.93
CA TYR A 77 -36.02 -16.02 12.36
C TYR A 77 -35.76 -14.67 11.67
N PRO A 78 -36.22 -14.49 10.41
CA PRO A 78 -35.99 -13.29 9.59
C PRO A 78 -36.49 -11.97 10.22
N ASP A 79 -37.42 -12.02 11.17
CA ASP A 79 -37.98 -10.85 11.85
C ASP A 79 -37.04 -10.25 12.91
N SER A 80 -35.88 -10.88 13.17
CA SER A 80 -34.86 -10.39 14.11
C SER A 80 -33.90 -9.34 13.51
N ARG A 81 -33.95 -9.13 12.18
CA ARG A 81 -33.10 -8.16 11.45
C ARG A 81 -33.21 -6.70 11.98
N PRO A 82 -34.41 -6.16 12.30
CA PRO A 82 -34.54 -4.81 12.87
C PRO A 82 -33.78 -4.63 14.19
N LEU A 83 -33.66 -5.69 14.98
CA LEU A 83 -32.95 -5.66 16.26
C LEU A 83 -31.42 -5.60 16.06
N HIS A 84 -30.90 -6.25 15.01
CA HIS A 84 -29.49 -6.18 14.62
C HIS A 84 -29.06 -4.75 14.26
N LEU A 85 -29.91 -4.05 13.51
CA LEU A 85 -29.66 -2.65 13.17
C LEU A 85 -29.77 -1.71 14.37
N GLN A 86 -30.67 -1.99 15.31
CA GLN A 86 -30.71 -1.25 16.56
C GLN A 86 -29.40 -1.43 17.37
N HIS A 87 -28.79 -2.61 17.33
CA HIS A 87 -27.49 -2.86 17.94
C HIS A 87 -26.37 -2.05 17.24
N CYS A 88 -26.33 -2.07 15.90
CA CYS A 88 -25.37 -1.29 15.13
C CYS A 88 -25.51 0.23 15.40
N ARG A 89 -26.74 0.74 15.49
CA ARG A 89 -27.05 2.13 15.90
C ARG A 89 -26.53 2.45 17.30
N GLN A 90 -26.60 1.51 18.23
CA GLN A 90 -26.09 1.71 19.58
C GLN A 90 -24.56 1.69 19.62
N LEU A 91 -23.91 0.76 18.92
CA LEU A 91 -22.45 0.75 18.75
C LEU A 91 -21.96 2.07 18.13
N ARG A 92 -22.74 2.63 17.19
CA ARG A 92 -22.50 3.97 16.64
C ARG A 92 -22.54 5.05 17.72
N ARG A 93 -23.61 5.10 18.53
CA ARG A 93 -23.75 6.06 19.64
C ARG A 93 -22.63 5.95 20.67
N ASP A 94 -22.12 4.75 20.90
CA ASP A 94 -21.05 4.46 21.85
C ASP A 94 -19.65 4.75 21.28
N GLY A 95 -19.53 5.25 20.04
CA GLY A 95 -18.27 5.57 19.37
C GLY A 95 -17.51 4.36 18.82
N GLN A 96 -18.13 3.18 18.79
CA GLN A 96 -17.51 1.92 18.34
C GLN A 96 -17.80 1.65 16.85
N MET A 97 -17.33 2.55 15.98
CA MET A 97 -17.62 2.54 14.54
C MET A 97 -17.20 1.23 13.84
N VAL A 98 -16.00 0.72 14.12
CA VAL A 98 -15.47 -0.50 13.46
C VAL A 98 -16.29 -1.72 13.84
N ALA A 99 -16.64 -1.86 15.12
CA ALA A 99 -17.49 -2.95 15.58
C ALA A 99 -18.90 -2.87 14.98
N ALA A 100 -19.46 -1.65 14.86
CA ALA A 100 -20.75 -1.45 14.19
C ALA A 100 -20.71 -1.88 12.71
N ALA A 101 -19.62 -1.55 12.01
CA ALA A 101 -19.45 -1.89 10.60
C ALA A 101 -19.16 -3.39 10.38
N ASP A 102 -18.36 -4.01 11.24
CA ASP A 102 -18.06 -5.45 11.21
C ASP A 102 -19.31 -6.30 11.44
N GLU A 103 -20.12 -5.92 12.43
CA GLU A 103 -21.38 -6.58 12.77
C GLU A 103 -22.41 -6.49 11.63
N LEU A 104 -22.36 -5.41 10.85
CA LEU A 104 -23.16 -5.20 9.64
C LEU A 104 -22.60 -5.92 8.41
N GLY A 105 -21.28 -6.07 8.30
CA GLY A 105 -20.62 -6.68 7.15
C GLY A 105 -20.66 -8.20 7.13
N ARG A 106 -20.82 -8.84 8.29
CA ARG A 106 -20.87 -10.32 8.42
C ARG A 106 -22.26 -10.91 8.22
N THR A 107 -23.28 -10.06 8.20
CA THR A 107 -24.64 -10.52 8.38
C THR A 107 -25.54 -9.64 7.54
N LEU A 108 -26.32 -10.28 6.66
CA LEU A 108 -27.52 -9.79 5.98
C LEU A 108 -27.38 -9.57 4.46
N GLU A 109 -28.03 -10.46 3.69
CA GLU A 109 -28.73 -10.02 2.48
C GLU A 109 -29.93 -9.17 2.93
N LEU A 110 -29.78 -7.84 2.88
CA LEU A 110 -30.82 -6.89 3.28
C LEU A 110 -31.78 -6.61 2.11
N PRO A 111 -33.04 -7.05 2.15
CA PRO A 111 -34.02 -6.66 1.13
C PRO A 111 -34.58 -5.25 1.35
N ASP A 112 -34.32 -4.64 2.52
CA ASP A 112 -34.87 -3.35 2.90
C ASP A 112 -33.92 -2.19 2.57
N ARG A 113 -34.46 -1.22 1.83
CA ARG A 113 -33.72 -0.07 1.32
C ARG A 113 -33.18 0.85 2.42
N GLU A 114 -33.91 1.08 3.50
CA GLU A 114 -33.44 1.96 4.59
C GLU A 114 -32.27 1.31 5.34
N LEU A 115 -32.34 -0.01 5.51
CA LEU A 115 -31.30 -0.78 6.17
C LEU A 115 -30.00 -0.82 5.36
N LEU A 116 -30.12 -0.99 4.04
CA LEU A 116 -28.99 -0.90 3.10
C LEU A 116 -28.29 0.47 3.15
N LEU A 117 -29.06 1.56 3.28
CA LEU A 117 -28.50 2.91 3.36
C LEU A 117 -27.72 3.16 4.65
N GLU A 118 -28.26 2.70 5.76
CA GLU A 118 -27.63 2.83 7.07
C GLU A 118 -26.36 1.95 7.18
N ALA A 119 -26.40 0.75 6.62
CA ALA A 119 -25.25 -0.15 6.48
C ALA A 119 -24.10 0.54 5.74
N ALA A 120 -24.42 1.13 4.59
CA ALA A 120 -23.44 1.82 3.78
C ALA A 120 -22.84 3.04 4.47
N GLU A 121 -23.63 3.84 5.19
CA GLU A 121 -23.12 5.00 5.93
C GLU A 121 -22.06 4.58 6.96
N LEU A 122 -22.33 3.52 7.72
CA LEU A 122 -21.40 2.99 8.71
C LEU A 122 -20.12 2.42 8.08
N GLN A 123 -20.27 1.71 6.96
CA GLN A 123 -19.13 1.17 6.20
C GLN A 123 -18.25 2.29 5.63
N LEU A 124 -18.84 3.37 5.09
CA LEU A 124 -18.10 4.54 4.61
C LEU A 124 -17.33 5.24 5.74
N LEU A 125 -17.95 5.37 6.93
CA LEU A 125 -17.29 5.94 8.12
C LEU A 125 -16.13 5.09 8.63
N ALA A 126 -16.22 3.76 8.48
CA ALA A 126 -15.19 2.82 8.87
C ALA A 126 -14.13 2.55 7.77
N GLY A 127 -14.27 3.15 6.59
CA GLY A 127 -13.32 3.00 5.47
C GLY A 127 -13.56 1.75 4.59
N TYR A 128 -14.66 1.01 4.79
CA TYR A 128 -15.07 -0.14 3.99
C TYR A 128 -15.86 0.29 2.74
N SER A 129 -15.21 1.08 1.89
CA SER A 129 -15.81 1.67 0.69
C SER A 129 -16.40 0.65 -0.30
N LEU A 130 -15.83 -0.55 -0.44
CA LEU A 130 -16.35 -1.53 -1.39
C LEU A 130 -17.64 -2.19 -0.90
N ALA A 131 -17.71 -2.51 0.39
CA ALA A 131 -18.93 -3.05 0.99
C ALA A 131 -20.07 -2.02 0.97
N ALA A 132 -19.74 -0.74 1.19
CA ALA A 132 -20.70 0.36 1.07
C ALA A 132 -21.25 0.54 -0.35
N TYR A 133 -20.42 0.29 -1.38
CA TYR A 133 -20.86 0.36 -2.78
C TYR A 133 -21.97 -0.65 -3.06
N ASP A 134 -21.80 -1.91 -2.65
CA ASP A 134 -22.79 -2.97 -2.90
C ASP A 134 -24.14 -2.63 -2.28
N HIS A 135 -24.13 -2.17 -1.04
CA HIS A 135 -25.35 -1.79 -0.33
C HIS A 135 -26.03 -0.56 -0.96
N LEU A 136 -25.27 0.48 -1.35
CA LEU A 136 -25.83 1.65 -2.02
C LEU A 136 -26.32 1.34 -3.43
N HIS A 137 -25.69 0.39 -4.13
CA HIS A 137 -26.14 -0.12 -5.42
C HIS A 137 -27.50 -0.81 -5.27
N GLN A 138 -27.62 -1.76 -4.33
CA GLN A 138 -28.87 -2.45 -4.04
C GLN A 138 -29.98 -1.50 -3.59
N ALA A 139 -29.64 -0.45 -2.82
CA ALA A 139 -30.60 0.58 -2.38
C ALA A 139 -30.98 1.59 -3.48
N GLY A 140 -30.37 1.54 -4.66
CA GLY A 140 -30.56 2.52 -5.74
C GLY A 140 -30.13 3.94 -5.33
N ARG A 141 -29.05 4.07 -4.56
CA ARG A 141 -28.53 5.33 -3.97
C ARG A 141 -27.04 5.54 -4.21
N LEU A 142 -26.58 5.15 -5.40
CA LEU A 142 -25.18 5.35 -5.81
C LEU A 142 -24.75 6.83 -5.80
N ASP A 143 -25.68 7.78 -5.94
CA ASP A 143 -25.43 9.22 -5.76
C ASP A 143 -24.72 9.54 -4.44
N THR A 144 -25.13 8.86 -3.36
CA THR A 144 -24.54 9.00 -2.02
C THR A 144 -23.10 8.48 -1.99
N TYR A 145 -22.85 7.36 -2.68
CA TYR A 145 -21.52 6.79 -2.81
C TYR A 145 -20.59 7.74 -3.55
N TYR A 146 -21.04 8.22 -4.71
CA TYR A 146 -20.28 9.17 -5.53
C TYR A 146 -20.00 10.48 -4.79
N GLY A 147 -20.95 10.99 -4.00
CA GLY A 147 -20.74 12.15 -3.14
C GLY A 147 -19.67 11.94 -2.06
N TYR A 148 -19.66 10.78 -1.39
CA TYR A 148 -18.60 10.42 -0.43
C TYR A 148 -17.23 10.35 -1.11
N VAL A 149 -17.15 9.68 -2.26
CA VAL A 149 -15.91 9.52 -3.02
C VAL A 149 -15.37 10.89 -3.46
N ALA A 150 -16.23 11.80 -3.93
CA ALA A 150 -15.86 13.16 -4.32
C ALA A 150 -15.26 13.97 -3.15
N GLY A 151 -15.68 13.65 -1.92
CA GLY A 151 -15.18 14.26 -0.70
C GLY A 151 -13.74 13.88 -0.34
N GLN A 152 -13.21 12.77 -0.88
CA GLN A 152 -11.90 12.22 -0.54
C GLN A 152 -10.75 13.02 -1.19
N SER A 153 -9.65 13.23 -0.45
CA SER A 153 -8.50 14.03 -0.92
C SER A 153 -7.93 13.58 -2.27
N PRO A 154 -7.73 12.26 -2.53
CA PRO A 154 -7.24 11.81 -3.83
C PRO A 154 -8.19 12.13 -4.99
N PHE A 155 -9.49 12.18 -4.72
CA PHE A 155 -10.50 12.45 -5.75
C PHE A 155 -10.67 13.95 -6.02
N ARG A 156 -10.54 14.79 -4.98
CA ARG A 156 -10.48 16.24 -5.16
C ARG A 156 -9.26 16.67 -5.98
N GLU A 157 -8.13 15.98 -5.82
CA GLU A 157 -6.94 16.21 -6.64
C GLU A 157 -7.22 15.87 -8.11
N LEU A 158 -7.85 14.72 -8.39
CA LEU A 158 -8.26 14.34 -9.74
C LEU A 158 -9.31 15.30 -10.34
N GLU A 159 -10.23 15.84 -9.53
CA GLU A 159 -11.22 16.84 -9.96
C GLU A 159 -10.57 18.19 -10.28
N GLN A 160 -9.65 18.67 -9.44
CA GLN A 160 -8.89 19.92 -9.66
C GLN A 160 -8.03 19.86 -10.92
N LEU A 161 -7.48 18.69 -11.22
CA LEU A 161 -6.73 18.43 -12.45
C LEU A 161 -7.65 18.23 -13.67
N GLY A 162 -8.97 18.23 -13.49
CA GLY A 162 -9.96 18.17 -14.58
C GLY A 162 -10.21 16.78 -15.16
N TYR A 163 -9.76 15.71 -14.47
CA TYR A 163 -9.89 14.34 -14.96
C TYR A 163 -11.27 13.72 -14.71
N VAL A 164 -11.92 14.15 -13.64
CA VAL A 164 -13.24 13.71 -13.23
C VAL A 164 -14.07 14.93 -12.88
N ARG A 165 -15.35 14.92 -13.27
CA ARG A 165 -16.36 15.81 -12.75
C ARG A 165 -17.51 15.00 -12.19
N LEU A 166 -18.07 15.47 -11.08
CA LEU A 166 -19.37 14.99 -10.64
C LEU A 166 -20.44 15.69 -11.49
N VAL A 167 -21.18 14.92 -12.30
CA VAL A 167 -22.32 15.39 -13.08
C VAL A 167 -23.52 14.53 -12.70
N ASP A 168 -24.57 15.17 -12.17
CA ASP A 168 -25.82 14.50 -11.74
C ASP A 168 -25.60 13.29 -10.83
N GLY A 169 -24.69 13.42 -9.86
CA GLY A 169 -24.43 12.37 -8.88
C GLY A 169 -23.70 11.14 -9.44
N ARG A 170 -23.05 11.27 -10.61
CA ARG A 170 -22.15 10.27 -11.19
C ARG A 170 -20.84 10.93 -11.61
N PHE A 171 -19.76 10.17 -11.62
CA PHE A 171 -18.50 10.67 -12.17
C PHE A 171 -18.49 10.57 -13.69
N GLY A 172 -17.96 11.60 -14.34
CA GLY A 172 -17.76 11.63 -15.78
C GLY A 172 -16.53 12.42 -16.18
N ARG A 173 -16.07 12.20 -17.42
CA ARG A 173 -15.05 13.00 -18.10
C ARG A 173 -15.61 13.43 -19.46
N GLY A 174 -15.81 14.73 -19.67
CA GLY A 174 -16.51 15.20 -20.87
C GLY A 174 -17.96 14.66 -20.93
N GLN A 175 -18.28 13.84 -21.94
CA GLN A 175 -19.60 13.19 -22.11
C GLN A 175 -19.67 11.73 -21.63
N SER A 176 -18.56 11.17 -21.15
CA SER A 176 -18.48 9.74 -20.79
C SER A 176 -18.66 9.53 -19.29
N LEU A 177 -19.54 8.59 -18.91
CA LEU A 177 -19.75 8.15 -17.53
C LEU A 177 -18.67 7.16 -17.10
N VAL A 178 -18.24 7.27 -15.85
CA VAL A 178 -17.24 6.41 -15.21
C VAL A 178 -17.95 5.30 -14.42
N ALA A 179 -17.58 4.03 -14.62
CA ALA A 179 -18.16 2.89 -13.93
C ALA A 179 -17.27 2.39 -12.78
N ILE A 180 -17.87 2.08 -11.64
CA ILE A 180 -17.22 1.48 -10.48
C ILE A 180 -17.34 -0.04 -10.61
N SER A 181 -16.22 -0.79 -10.61
CA SER A 181 -16.21 -2.25 -10.71
C SER A 181 -15.21 -2.89 -9.75
N LYS A 182 -15.57 -4.09 -9.25
CA LYS A 182 -14.77 -4.92 -8.34
C LYS A 182 -13.53 -5.57 -8.96
N GLU A 183 -13.44 -5.61 -10.29
CA GLU A 183 -12.37 -6.30 -10.99
C GLU A 183 -11.11 -5.42 -11.04
N VAL A 184 -9.99 -6.00 -10.59
CA VAL A 184 -8.66 -5.41 -10.70
C VAL A 184 -7.95 -6.14 -11.82
N ASP A 185 -7.61 -5.43 -12.88
CA ASP A 185 -6.78 -5.96 -13.95
C ASP A 185 -5.39 -6.33 -13.36
N PRO A 186 -4.89 -7.57 -13.51
CA PRO A 186 -3.56 -7.95 -13.00
C PRO A 186 -2.43 -7.18 -13.68
N ASP A 187 -2.66 -6.68 -14.89
CA ASP A 187 -1.67 -6.00 -15.73
C ASP A 187 -1.89 -4.48 -15.70
N GLY A 188 -0.82 -3.71 -15.48
CA GLY A 188 -0.86 -2.23 -15.41
C GLY A 188 0.10 -1.64 -14.38
N ARG A 189 0.54 -0.39 -14.58
CA ARG A 189 1.49 0.33 -13.71
C ARG A 189 0.87 0.64 -12.36
N LEU A 190 1.58 0.41 -11.27
CA LEU A 190 1.07 0.68 -9.93
C LEU A 190 1.44 2.10 -9.49
N LEU A 191 0.50 2.83 -8.91
CA LEU A 191 0.70 4.21 -8.46
C LEU A 191 0.24 4.37 -7.02
N THR A 192 0.85 5.28 -6.28
CA THR A 192 0.36 5.71 -4.96
C THR A 192 -0.30 7.07 -5.08
N LEU A 193 -1.61 7.14 -4.84
CA LEU A 193 -2.42 8.37 -4.84
C LEU A 193 -2.92 8.66 -3.44
N GLY A 194 -2.45 9.76 -2.84
CA GLY A 194 -2.81 10.15 -1.47
C GLY A 194 -2.63 9.02 -0.44
N GLY A 195 -1.61 8.18 -0.60
CA GLY A 195 -1.33 7.04 0.28
C GLY A 195 -2.03 5.71 -0.08
N HIS A 196 -2.87 5.68 -1.12
CA HIS A 196 -3.56 4.48 -1.58
C HIS A 196 -2.99 3.93 -2.89
N ARG A 197 -3.04 2.60 -3.07
CA ARG A 197 -2.60 1.92 -4.29
C ARG A 197 -3.65 2.05 -5.40
N ALA A 198 -3.27 2.67 -6.51
CA ALA A 198 -4.00 2.68 -7.77
C ALA A 198 -3.27 1.85 -8.82
N ARG A 199 -3.97 1.40 -9.87
CA ARG A 199 -3.36 0.75 -11.03
C ARG A 199 -3.77 1.50 -12.29
N LEU A 200 -2.82 1.77 -13.17
CA LEU A 200 -3.01 2.49 -14.43
C LEU A 200 -2.66 1.58 -15.60
N THR A 201 -3.64 1.31 -16.45
CA THR A 201 -3.48 0.70 -17.77
C THR A 201 -3.54 1.80 -18.84
N GLU A 202 -3.41 1.42 -20.12
CA GLU A 202 -3.58 2.35 -21.24
C GLU A 202 -5.01 2.90 -21.36
N ALA A 203 -5.99 2.19 -20.80
CA ALA A 203 -7.41 2.50 -20.93
C ALA A 203 -8.10 2.80 -19.60
N GLU A 204 -7.49 2.49 -18.45
CA GLU A 204 -8.18 2.54 -17.15
C GLU A 204 -7.25 2.96 -15.99
N LEU A 205 -7.76 3.76 -15.04
CA LEU A 205 -7.17 3.96 -13.72
C LEU A 205 -8.05 3.25 -12.67
N SER A 206 -7.62 2.10 -12.17
CA SER A 206 -8.25 1.37 -11.07
C SER A 206 -7.93 2.03 -9.73
N LEU A 207 -8.98 2.37 -8.98
CA LEU A 207 -8.95 2.96 -7.65
C LEU A 207 -9.58 1.95 -6.66
N ALA A 208 -8.85 0.86 -6.38
CA ALA A 208 -9.39 -0.28 -5.64
C ALA A 208 -9.95 0.08 -4.25
N TRP A 209 -9.36 1.07 -3.56
CA TRP A 209 -9.84 1.57 -2.27
C TRP A 209 -11.15 2.38 -2.36
N LEU A 210 -11.63 2.67 -3.57
CA LEU A 210 -12.91 3.30 -3.86
C LEU A 210 -13.81 2.35 -4.68
N GLY A 211 -13.42 1.08 -4.77
CA GLY A 211 -14.12 0.05 -5.52
C GLY A 211 -14.29 0.32 -7.01
N GLY A 212 -13.61 1.31 -7.59
CA GLY A 212 -13.94 1.84 -8.91
C GLY A 212 -12.78 2.01 -9.87
N LYS A 213 -13.08 2.28 -11.15
CA LYS A 213 -12.10 2.54 -12.20
C LYS A 213 -12.47 3.78 -13.01
N LEU A 214 -11.49 4.54 -13.48
CA LEU A 214 -11.68 5.65 -14.42
C LEU A 214 -11.30 5.21 -15.82
N SER A 215 -12.22 5.24 -16.79
CA SER A 215 -11.88 5.01 -18.19
C SER A 215 -11.13 6.22 -18.77
N LEU A 216 -10.04 5.95 -19.47
CA LEU A 216 -9.19 6.91 -20.16
C LEU A 216 -9.57 6.92 -21.64
N ALA A 217 -9.52 8.09 -22.27
CA ALA A 217 -9.95 8.26 -23.65
C ALA A 217 -8.98 7.56 -24.63
N ASP A 218 -7.70 7.50 -24.28
CA ASP A 218 -6.62 6.94 -25.09
C ASP A 218 -5.36 6.69 -24.23
N PRO A 219 -4.38 5.92 -24.76
CA PRO A 219 -3.09 5.70 -24.08
C PRO A 219 -2.33 7.00 -23.78
N ALA A 220 -2.48 8.04 -24.60
CA ALA A 220 -1.86 9.34 -24.37
C ALA A 220 -2.40 10.02 -23.09
N SER A 221 -3.68 9.85 -22.80
CA SER A 221 -4.31 10.28 -21.55
C SER A 221 -3.77 9.53 -20.35
N ALA A 222 -3.38 8.25 -20.49
CA ALA A 222 -2.75 7.48 -19.43
C ALA A 222 -1.33 8.00 -19.13
N GLU A 223 -0.52 8.26 -20.16
CA GLU A 223 0.79 8.89 -20.00
C GLU A 223 0.69 10.31 -19.43
N GLU A 224 -0.29 11.09 -19.86
CA GLU A 224 -0.53 12.44 -19.35
C GLU A 224 -1.00 12.41 -17.89
N LEU A 225 -1.89 11.49 -17.52
CA LEU A 225 -2.36 11.27 -16.16
C LEU A 225 -1.25 10.75 -15.25
N LEU A 226 -0.47 9.75 -15.70
CA LEU A 226 0.72 9.29 -15.02
C LEU A 226 1.67 10.44 -14.79
N ALA A 227 1.92 11.23 -15.85
CA ALA A 227 2.72 12.41 -15.73
C ALA A 227 2.09 13.30 -14.65
N GLN A 228 0.79 13.65 -14.66
CA GLN A 228 0.20 14.65 -13.75
C GLN A 228 0.13 14.19 -12.29
N LEU A 229 0.02 12.89 -12.05
CA LEU A 229 0.01 12.30 -10.71
C LEU A 229 1.41 12.05 -10.15
N ALA A 230 2.39 11.69 -10.99
CA ALA A 230 3.78 11.44 -10.61
C ALA A 230 4.54 12.58 -9.87
N PRO A 231 4.25 13.89 -10.08
CA PRO A 231 4.94 14.94 -9.34
C PRO A 231 4.61 14.94 -7.86
N HIS A 232 3.43 14.45 -7.49
CA HIS A 232 2.91 14.50 -6.11
C HIS A 232 2.80 13.10 -5.49
N GLY A 233 2.57 12.05 -6.29
CA GLY A 233 2.48 10.66 -5.85
C GLY A 233 3.71 9.83 -6.22
N LEU A 234 3.95 8.78 -5.44
CA LEU A 234 4.99 7.79 -5.75
C LEU A 234 4.48 6.82 -6.81
N VAL A 235 5.15 6.77 -7.95
CA VAL A 235 4.86 5.89 -9.09
C VAL A 235 5.72 4.63 -8.97
N GLU A 236 5.14 3.45 -9.15
CA GLU A 236 5.83 2.17 -9.20
C GLU A 236 5.77 1.60 -10.63
N GLU A 237 6.95 1.30 -11.17
CA GLU A 237 7.16 0.90 -12.55
C GLU A 237 8.04 -0.36 -12.58
N GLU A 238 7.80 -1.25 -13.54
CA GLU A 238 8.74 -2.33 -13.86
C GLU A 238 9.81 -1.75 -14.78
N LEU A 239 11.06 -1.72 -14.31
CA LEU A 239 12.19 -1.20 -15.09
C LEU A 239 12.59 -2.14 -16.23
N GLY A 240 12.38 -3.44 -16.02
CA GLY A 240 12.77 -4.51 -16.91
C GLY A 240 12.69 -5.84 -16.18
N ARG A 241 13.26 -6.89 -16.79
CA ARG A 241 13.25 -8.25 -16.23
C ARG A 241 14.64 -8.83 -16.16
N SER A 242 14.89 -9.66 -15.15
CA SER A 242 16.14 -10.39 -14.96
C SER A 242 16.29 -11.57 -15.92
N VAL A 243 17.42 -12.27 -15.85
CA VAL A 243 17.69 -13.49 -16.63
C VAL A 243 16.61 -14.56 -16.43
N GLU A 244 16.13 -14.76 -15.20
CA GLU A 244 15.05 -15.70 -14.89
C GLU A 244 13.65 -15.06 -14.92
N ASP A 245 13.47 -13.99 -15.70
CA ASP A 245 12.19 -13.31 -15.95
C ASP A 245 11.54 -12.71 -14.69
N ARG A 246 12.33 -12.31 -13.68
CA ARG A 246 11.80 -11.61 -12.50
C ARG A 246 11.75 -10.11 -12.75
N PRO A 247 10.67 -9.43 -12.34
CA PRO A 247 10.55 -7.99 -12.48
C PRO A 247 11.64 -7.28 -11.66
N ILE A 248 12.24 -6.25 -12.26
CA ILE A 248 13.14 -5.30 -11.60
C ILE A 248 12.29 -4.09 -11.22
N PRO A 249 11.90 -3.93 -9.95
CA PRO A 249 10.96 -2.90 -9.57
C PRO A 249 11.66 -1.54 -9.43
N SER A 250 10.97 -0.49 -9.84
CA SER A 250 11.44 0.89 -9.75
C SER A 250 10.34 1.81 -9.23
N TRP A 251 10.75 2.88 -8.56
CA TRP A 251 9.84 3.92 -8.10
C TRP A 251 10.32 5.29 -8.56
N ARG A 252 9.35 6.15 -8.87
CA ARG A 252 9.59 7.50 -9.33
C ARG A 252 8.71 8.48 -8.59
N VAL A 253 9.26 9.63 -8.20
CA VAL A 253 8.49 10.75 -7.65
C VAL A 253 9.06 12.08 -8.17
N GLY A 254 8.19 13.06 -8.37
CA GLY A 254 8.60 14.40 -8.81
C GLY A 254 8.76 14.55 -10.33
N ARG A 255 8.74 15.80 -10.80
CA ARG A 255 8.90 16.19 -12.21
C ARG A 255 10.06 17.16 -12.46
N GLY A 256 10.92 17.34 -11.46
CA GLY A 256 12.06 18.23 -11.56
C GLY A 256 12.90 18.00 -12.81
N PRO A 257 13.48 19.06 -13.42
CA PRO A 257 14.43 18.89 -14.52
C PRO A 257 15.69 18.13 -14.08
N GLU A 258 15.98 18.15 -12.77
CA GLU A 258 17.03 17.34 -12.16
C GLU A 258 16.50 15.98 -11.75
N THR A 259 17.19 14.93 -12.16
CA THR A 259 16.87 13.55 -11.76
C THR A 259 17.97 13.04 -10.81
N VAL A 260 17.59 12.43 -9.69
CA VAL A 260 18.49 11.76 -8.73
C VAL A 260 18.18 10.27 -8.76
N TRP A 261 19.20 9.43 -8.91
CA TRP A 261 19.03 7.97 -8.85
C TRP A 261 19.51 7.43 -7.50
N LEU A 262 18.71 6.58 -6.89
CA LEU A 262 19.07 5.75 -5.74
C LEU A 262 18.96 4.28 -6.14
N LEU A 263 20.07 3.55 -6.15
CA LEU A 263 20.16 2.17 -6.61
C LEU A 263 20.70 1.26 -5.50
N ALA A 264 20.28 0.00 -5.47
CA ALA A 264 20.82 -1.02 -4.57
C ALA A 264 20.64 -2.44 -5.15
N GLY A 265 21.18 -3.44 -4.45
CA GLY A 265 21.01 -4.85 -4.82
C GLY A 265 21.62 -5.21 -6.17
N PHE A 266 22.77 -4.61 -6.52
CA PHE A 266 23.60 -5.06 -7.64
C PHE A 266 24.18 -6.45 -7.36
N HIS A 267 24.67 -6.64 -6.14
CA HIS A 267 25.14 -7.93 -5.65
C HIS A 267 24.04 -8.56 -4.78
N GLY A 268 23.68 -9.80 -5.09
CA GLY A 268 22.54 -10.46 -4.45
C GLY A 268 22.82 -11.00 -3.05
N ASP A 269 24.07 -11.05 -2.63
CA ASP A 269 24.52 -11.37 -1.28
C ASP A 269 24.66 -10.12 -0.37
N GLU A 270 24.20 -8.96 -0.84
CA GLU A 270 24.19 -7.69 -0.11
C GLU A 270 22.75 -7.23 0.23
N PRO A 271 21.91 -8.04 0.89
CA PRO A 271 20.49 -7.77 1.04
C PRO A 271 20.18 -6.53 1.90
N GLU A 272 21.10 -6.13 2.78
CA GLU A 272 21.05 -4.90 3.58
C GLU A 272 20.91 -3.65 2.69
N SER A 273 21.55 -3.63 1.52
CA SER A 273 21.47 -2.52 0.58
C SER A 273 20.03 -2.32 0.08
N THR A 274 19.38 -3.41 -0.33
CA THR A 274 17.97 -3.41 -0.76
C THR A 274 17.04 -3.03 0.38
N ARG A 275 17.24 -3.56 1.59
CA ARG A 275 16.40 -3.22 2.75
C ARG A 275 16.54 -1.75 3.14
N LEU A 276 17.73 -1.16 3.05
CA LEU A 276 17.94 0.27 3.32
C LEU A 276 17.15 1.15 2.33
N LEU A 277 17.19 0.86 1.03
CA LEU A 277 16.41 1.62 0.04
C LEU A 277 14.91 1.36 0.12
N GLN A 278 14.47 0.15 0.49
CA GLN A 278 13.07 -0.11 0.80
C GLN A 278 12.59 0.73 1.99
N ARG A 279 13.42 0.85 3.04
CA ARG A 279 13.12 1.73 4.17
C ARG A 279 13.11 3.21 3.77
N PHE A 280 14.00 3.63 2.87
CA PHE A 280 13.95 4.98 2.31
C PHE A 280 12.65 5.24 1.54
N LEU A 281 12.16 4.26 0.76
CA LEU A 281 10.87 4.35 0.07
C LEU A 281 9.71 4.50 1.06
N GLU A 282 9.73 3.78 2.18
CA GLU A 282 8.73 3.94 3.25
C GLU A 282 8.77 5.34 3.86
N ASP A 283 9.95 5.86 4.18
CA ASP A 283 10.09 7.22 4.72
C ASP A 283 9.64 8.27 3.70
N LEU A 284 9.99 8.11 2.43
CA LEU A 284 9.54 8.98 1.34
C LEU A 284 8.02 9.00 1.21
N ARG A 285 7.32 7.86 1.37
CA ARG A 285 5.85 7.81 1.36
C ARG A 285 5.22 8.68 2.45
N THR A 286 5.87 8.82 3.60
CA THR A 286 5.38 9.71 4.69
C THR A 286 5.51 11.19 4.36
N ARG A 287 6.27 11.54 3.32
CA ARG A 287 6.52 12.92 2.88
C ARG A 287 5.78 13.27 1.58
N LEU A 288 4.78 12.46 1.20
CA LEU A 288 3.90 12.77 0.08
C LEU A 288 2.76 13.73 0.51
N PRO A 289 2.31 14.65 -0.35
CA PRO A 289 2.76 14.84 -1.72
C PRO A 289 4.18 15.44 -1.79
N TRP A 290 4.99 14.95 -2.73
CA TRP A 290 6.36 15.42 -2.87
C TRP A 290 6.41 16.89 -3.32
N THR A 291 7.19 17.69 -2.60
CA THR A 291 7.34 19.15 -2.84
C THR A 291 8.73 19.54 -3.30
N GLY A 292 9.66 18.57 -3.43
CA GLY A 292 11.00 18.82 -3.93
C GLY A 292 11.01 19.24 -5.41
N SER A 293 11.95 20.09 -5.78
CA SER A 293 12.14 20.59 -7.16
C SER A 293 12.79 19.58 -8.12
N GLN A 294 13.19 18.42 -7.60
CA GLN A 294 13.88 17.33 -8.28
C GLN A 294 12.96 16.11 -8.47
N ARG A 295 13.28 15.32 -9.50
CA ARG A 295 12.77 13.96 -9.68
C ARG A 295 13.68 12.98 -8.95
N ILE A 296 13.11 12.05 -8.21
CA ILE A 296 13.84 10.95 -7.58
C ILE A 296 13.41 9.64 -8.27
N LEU A 297 14.39 8.83 -8.67
CA LEU A 297 14.24 7.48 -9.18
C LEU A 297 14.92 6.50 -8.24
N ILE A 298 14.22 5.43 -7.87
CA ILE A 298 14.67 4.48 -6.86
C ILE A 298 14.54 3.07 -7.42
N VAL A 299 15.64 2.33 -7.47
CA VAL A 299 15.70 0.92 -7.89
C VAL A 299 16.33 0.13 -6.74
N PRO A 300 15.54 -0.36 -5.78
CA PRO A 300 16.07 -0.99 -4.57
C PRO A 300 16.68 -2.38 -4.82
N LEU A 301 16.38 -3.02 -5.96
CA LEU A 301 16.87 -4.35 -6.27
C LEU A 301 17.11 -4.50 -7.77
N VAL A 302 18.38 -4.35 -8.18
CA VAL A 302 18.81 -4.51 -9.57
C VAL A 302 18.95 -6.00 -9.95
N ASN A 303 19.41 -6.85 -9.01
CA ASN A 303 19.69 -8.27 -9.22
C ASN A 303 18.74 -9.19 -8.43
N PRO A 304 17.45 -9.31 -8.82
CA PRO A 304 16.50 -10.15 -8.10
C PRO A 304 16.87 -11.64 -8.14
N ASP A 305 17.60 -12.09 -9.17
CA ASP A 305 18.03 -13.47 -9.31
C ASP A 305 19.17 -13.81 -8.33
N GLY A 306 20.19 -12.95 -8.27
CA GLY A 306 21.27 -13.07 -7.30
C GLY A 306 20.76 -13.02 -5.87
N MET A 307 19.81 -12.11 -5.58
CA MET A 307 19.16 -11.99 -4.26
C MET A 307 18.48 -13.30 -3.85
N ARG A 308 17.70 -13.89 -4.75
CA ARG A 308 17.05 -15.19 -4.49
C ARG A 308 18.07 -16.31 -4.22
N LEU A 309 19.21 -16.26 -4.90
CA LEU A 309 20.27 -17.25 -4.77
C LEU A 309 21.22 -16.97 -3.59
N GLY A 310 21.15 -15.79 -2.97
CA GLY A 310 22.11 -15.33 -1.97
C GLY A 310 23.53 -15.25 -2.53
N LYS A 311 23.68 -14.76 -3.77
CA LYS A 311 24.97 -14.69 -4.48
C LYS A 311 25.24 -13.30 -5.01
N ARG A 312 26.51 -12.90 -5.00
CA ARG A 312 27.02 -11.68 -5.63
C ARG A 312 26.56 -11.51 -7.08
N VAL A 313 26.67 -12.57 -7.87
CA VAL A 313 26.41 -12.58 -9.30
C VAL A 313 24.94 -12.84 -9.65
N ASN A 314 24.50 -12.49 -10.87
CA ASN A 314 23.15 -12.82 -11.36
C ASN A 314 23.02 -14.33 -11.72
N ALA A 315 21.87 -14.75 -12.30
CA ALA A 315 21.65 -16.16 -12.66
C ALA A 315 22.63 -16.72 -13.71
N ASN A 316 23.22 -15.87 -14.55
CA ASN A 316 24.27 -16.26 -15.52
C ASN A 316 25.66 -16.35 -14.89
N GLY A 317 25.80 -16.04 -13.60
CA GLY A 317 27.09 -15.96 -12.93
C GLY A 317 27.89 -14.71 -13.29
N VAL A 318 27.21 -13.64 -13.73
CA VAL A 318 27.84 -12.36 -14.08
C VAL A 318 27.76 -11.37 -12.92
N ASP A 319 28.88 -10.74 -12.60
CA ASP A 319 28.91 -9.57 -11.71
C ASP A 319 28.37 -8.36 -12.48
N LEU A 320 27.16 -7.92 -12.13
CA LEU A 320 26.50 -6.79 -12.77
C LEU A 320 27.32 -5.50 -12.64
N ASN A 321 28.09 -5.32 -11.55
CA ASN A 321 28.99 -4.20 -11.35
C ASN A 321 30.36 -4.41 -12.04
N ARG A 322 30.44 -5.33 -13.00
CA ARG A 322 31.54 -5.49 -13.98
C ARG A 322 31.02 -5.60 -15.42
N ASN A 323 29.70 -5.52 -15.63
CA ASN A 323 29.08 -5.73 -16.94
C ASN A 323 28.89 -4.44 -17.76
N TYR A 324 29.28 -3.26 -17.28
CA TYR A 324 29.02 -2.02 -18.01
C TYR A 324 30.01 -1.81 -19.17
N PRO A 325 29.60 -1.14 -20.27
CA PRO A 325 30.45 -0.84 -21.42
C PRO A 325 31.39 0.35 -21.15
N ALA A 326 32.10 0.30 -20.03
CA ALA A 326 33.21 1.18 -19.73
C ALA A 326 34.42 0.83 -20.61
N LYS A 327 35.24 1.83 -20.95
CA LYS A 327 36.45 1.66 -21.76
C LYS A 327 37.46 0.70 -21.15
N ASN A 328 37.42 0.53 -19.82
CA ASN A 328 38.29 -0.40 -19.09
C ASN A 328 37.69 -1.81 -18.93
N TRP A 329 36.56 -2.15 -19.57
CA TRP A 329 36.00 -3.49 -19.51
C TRP A 329 36.94 -4.51 -20.18
N THR A 330 37.22 -5.63 -19.52
CA THR A 330 38.21 -6.62 -19.98
C THR A 330 37.64 -8.00 -20.34
N GLY A 331 36.39 -8.30 -19.95
CA GLY A 331 35.76 -9.61 -20.19
C GLY A 331 36.46 -10.80 -19.51
N GLN A 332 37.43 -10.55 -18.64
CA GLN A 332 38.22 -11.57 -17.97
C GLN A 332 37.36 -12.35 -16.96
N LYS A 333 37.49 -13.69 -16.99
CA LYS A 333 36.79 -14.64 -16.10
C LYS A 333 37.74 -15.26 -15.06
N GLU A 334 38.77 -14.54 -14.67
CA GLU A 334 39.81 -15.05 -13.76
C GLU A 334 39.24 -15.38 -12.38
N ASP A 335 38.30 -14.54 -11.91
CA ASP A 335 37.53 -14.75 -10.70
C ASP A 335 36.03 -14.84 -11.06
N PRO A 336 35.35 -15.95 -10.73
CA PRO A 336 33.92 -16.13 -10.97
C PRO A 336 33.05 -15.03 -10.35
N ASP A 337 33.45 -14.45 -9.22
CA ASP A 337 32.67 -13.45 -8.48
C ASP A 337 32.85 -12.03 -9.02
N THR A 338 33.78 -11.83 -9.96
CA THR A 338 34.03 -10.56 -10.65
C THR A 338 33.99 -10.66 -12.17
N TRP A 339 33.47 -11.78 -12.70
CA TRP A 339 33.34 -11.95 -14.15
C TRP A 339 32.28 -11.02 -14.74
N GLY A 340 32.71 -10.10 -15.61
CA GLY A 340 31.86 -9.09 -16.25
C GLY A 340 31.02 -9.56 -17.45
N GLY A 341 30.84 -10.87 -17.63
CA GLY A 341 30.02 -11.47 -18.68
C GLY A 341 30.72 -11.71 -20.03
N PRO A 342 30.02 -12.33 -21.01
CA PRO A 342 30.57 -12.66 -22.33
C PRO A 342 30.86 -11.45 -23.22
N SER A 343 30.17 -10.33 -22.97
CA SER A 343 30.41 -9.03 -23.59
C SER A 343 29.95 -7.94 -22.65
N ALA A 344 30.44 -6.71 -22.79
CA ALA A 344 29.87 -5.59 -22.07
C ALA A 344 28.38 -5.42 -22.41
N ALA A 345 27.59 -5.04 -21.41
CA ALA A 345 26.13 -4.94 -21.45
C ALA A 345 25.45 -6.21 -21.99
N SER A 346 25.98 -7.39 -21.66
CA SER A 346 25.34 -8.67 -22.01
C SER A 346 24.05 -8.90 -21.22
N GLU A 347 24.03 -8.49 -19.95
CA GLU A 347 22.97 -8.88 -19.00
C GLU A 347 21.72 -8.00 -19.14
N PRO A 348 20.52 -8.58 -19.01
CA PRO A 348 19.27 -7.84 -19.11
C PRO A 348 19.12 -6.81 -17.98
N GLU A 349 19.62 -7.09 -16.77
CA GLU A 349 19.59 -6.14 -15.64
C GLU A 349 20.42 -4.89 -15.95
N THR A 350 21.61 -5.07 -16.53
CA THR A 350 22.47 -3.97 -16.97
C THR A 350 21.82 -3.17 -18.09
N LYS A 351 21.21 -3.83 -19.08
CA LYS A 351 20.48 -3.16 -20.17
C LYS A 351 19.32 -2.31 -19.65
N ALA A 352 18.58 -2.79 -18.66
CA ALA A 352 17.46 -2.06 -18.07
C ALA A 352 17.91 -0.72 -17.46
N LEU A 353 19.05 -0.67 -16.75
CA LEU A 353 19.62 0.59 -16.24
C LEU A 353 20.19 1.47 -17.35
N LEU A 354 20.74 0.90 -18.43
CA LEU A 354 21.19 1.66 -19.59
C LEU A 354 20.02 2.33 -20.31
N GLU A 355 18.88 1.66 -20.41
CA GLU A 355 17.64 2.21 -20.95
C GLU A 355 17.07 3.29 -20.04
N LEU A 356 17.10 3.09 -18.71
CA LEU A 356 16.73 4.13 -17.74
C LEU A 356 17.55 5.41 -17.97
N TYR A 357 18.85 5.27 -18.24
CA TYR A 357 19.75 6.40 -18.46
C TYR A 357 19.37 7.20 -19.71
N GLN A 358 18.93 6.52 -20.77
CA GLN A 358 18.48 7.17 -22.01
C GLN A 358 17.23 8.02 -21.78
N HIS A 359 16.30 7.54 -20.95
CA HIS A 359 15.02 8.22 -20.70
C HIS A 359 15.11 9.27 -19.58
N PHE A 360 15.89 8.99 -18.54
CA PHE A 360 15.96 9.80 -17.33
C PHE A 360 17.41 10.01 -16.88
N PRO A 361 18.21 10.79 -17.64
CA PRO A 361 19.61 11.01 -17.32
C PRO A 361 19.76 11.64 -15.93
N PRO A 362 20.54 11.01 -15.01
CA PRO A 362 20.69 11.50 -13.66
C PRO A 362 21.66 12.69 -13.59
N SER A 363 21.31 13.63 -12.71
CA SER A 363 22.20 14.71 -12.26
C SER A 363 23.18 14.24 -11.19
N ARG A 364 22.85 13.16 -10.47
CA ARG A 364 23.68 12.45 -9.50
C ARG A 364 23.09 11.08 -9.17
N ILE A 365 23.93 10.16 -8.72
CA ILE A 365 23.58 8.76 -8.44
C ILE A 365 24.14 8.36 -7.07
N VAL A 366 23.37 7.60 -6.30
CA VAL A 366 23.85 6.83 -5.15
C VAL A 366 23.55 5.35 -5.41
N SER A 367 24.58 4.51 -5.43
CA SER A 367 24.48 3.05 -5.42
C SER A 367 24.89 2.55 -4.04
N VAL A 368 24.02 1.78 -3.38
CA VAL A 368 24.27 1.25 -2.04
C VAL A 368 24.85 -0.16 -2.13
N HIS A 369 25.92 -0.41 -1.39
CA HIS A 369 26.72 -1.65 -1.38
C HIS A 369 27.21 -1.99 0.03
N LEU A 370 27.92 -3.12 0.17
CA LEU A 370 28.57 -3.60 1.40
C LEU A 370 29.96 -4.16 1.07
N PRO A 371 30.86 -4.38 2.07
CA PRO A 371 30.71 -4.08 3.51
C PRO A 371 31.68 -2.98 4.01
N PHE A 372 32.18 -2.10 3.14
CA PHE A 372 33.40 -1.33 3.43
C PHE A 372 33.24 -0.10 4.35
N LYS A 373 32.02 0.25 4.80
CA LYS A 373 31.74 1.40 5.69
C LYS A 373 32.41 2.71 5.21
N THR A 374 32.17 3.07 3.94
CA THR A 374 32.75 4.25 3.32
C THR A 374 31.78 4.89 2.33
N VAL A 375 31.91 6.21 2.12
CA VAL A 375 31.28 6.92 1.01
C VAL A 375 32.28 6.97 -0.13
N ASN A 376 32.35 5.88 -0.90
CA ASN A 376 33.18 5.84 -2.09
C ASN A 376 32.51 6.64 -3.21
N PHE A 377 33.29 7.27 -4.09
CA PHE A 377 32.75 8.08 -5.17
C PHE A 377 33.57 8.02 -6.46
N ASP A 378 32.88 8.23 -7.58
CA ASP A 378 33.44 8.32 -8.91
C ASP A 378 32.99 9.61 -9.61
N GLY A 379 33.89 10.19 -10.41
CA GLY A 379 33.61 11.42 -11.14
C GLY A 379 33.53 12.66 -10.22
N PRO A 380 32.75 13.70 -10.59
CA PRO A 380 32.69 14.96 -9.85
C PRO A 380 31.77 14.88 -8.62
N ALA A 381 32.00 13.90 -7.74
CA ALA A 381 31.14 13.58 -6.60
C ALA A 381 31.74 13.88 -5.21
N ALA A 382 32.94 14.45 -5.13
CA ALA A 382 33.65 14.66 -3.87
C ALA A 382 32.86 15.51 -2.85
N GLU A 383 32.22 16.59 -3.28
CA GLU A 383 31.42 17.44 -2.37
C GLU A 383 30.14 16.74 -1.90
N LEU A 384 29.46 16.01 -2.79
CA LEU A 384 28.33 15.17 -2.41
C LEU A 384 28.75 14.07 -1.43
N ALA A 385 29.90 13.44 -1.66
CA ALA A 385 30.45 12.42 -0.77
C ALA A 385 30.71 12.99 0.63
N LYS A 386 31.34 14.17 0.73
CA LYS A 386 31.56 14.86 2.00
C LYS A 386 30.25 15.23 2.69
N ALA A 387 29.27 15.75 1.95
CA ALA A 387 27.97 16.12 2.51
C ALA A 387 27.23 14.90 3.09
N MET A 388 27.26 13.77 2.39
CA MET A 388 26.70 12.50 2.89
C MET A 388 27.50 11.96 4.08
N ALA A 389 28.83 11.98 4.01
CA ALA A 389 29.72 11.54 5.09
C ALA A 389 29.54 12.36 6.37
N ALA A 390 29.20 13.66 6.25
CA ALA A 390 28.88 14.49 7.41
C ALA A 390 27.64 14.02 8.16
N GLN A 391 26.74 13.25 7.53
CA GLN A 391 25.54 12.71 8.17
C GLN A 391 25.81 11.39 8.91
N ASN A 392 26.59 10.49 8.31
CA ASN A 392 26.80 9.13 8.84
C ASN A 392 28.17 8.92 9.51
N GLY A 393 29.09 9.87 9.38
CA GLY A 393 30.44 9.82 9.93
C GLY A 393 31.40 8.87 9.22
N TYR A 394 31.07 8.42 8.00
CA TYR A 394 31.93 7.49 7.25
C TYR A 394 33.10 8.24 6.60
N SER A 395 34.15 7.52 6.24
CA SER A 395 35.23 8.10 5.42
C SER A 395 34.75 8.33 3.99
N THR A 396 35.34 9.28 3.28
CA THR A 396 35.16 9.45 1.83
C THR A 396 36.39 8.96 1.09
N SER A 397 36.23 8.26 -0.03
CA SER A 397 37.34 7.81 -0.87
C SER A 397 36.98 7.83 -2.36
N ASP A 398 37.91 8.19 -3.25
CA ASP A 398 37.77 8.01 -4.70
C ASP A 398 38.42 6.72 -5.21
N ASP A 399 38.97 5.92 -4.29
CA ASP A 399 39.61 4.64 -4.54
C ASP A 399 39.08 3.56 -3.59
N ILE A 400 38.65 2.44 -4.15
CA ILE A 400 38.19 1.27 -3.39
C ILE A 400 39.35 0.29 -3.08
N GLY A 401 40.54 0.55 -3.64
CA GLY A 401 41.78 -0.19 -3.35
C GLY A 401 42.11 -1.32 -4.33
N TYR A 402 41.34 -1.48 -5.42
CA TYR A 402 41.60 -2.47 -6.47
C TYR A 402 40.95 -2.08 -7.81
N PRO A 403 41.42 -2.62 -8.96
CA PRO A 403 40.83 -2.32 -10.26
C PRO A 403 39.39 -2.83 -10.40
N THR A 404 38.50 -2.00 -10.96
CA THR A 404 37.09 -2.34 -11.19
C THR A 404 36.70 -2.23 -12.68
N PRO A 405 37.24 -3.09 -13.56
CA PRO A 405 36.94 -3.05 -14.99
C PRO A 405 35.44 -3.25 -15.25
N GLY A 406 34.83 -2.38 -16.06
CA GLY A 406 33.40 -2.51 -16.37
C GLY A 406 32.44 -2.12 -15.23
N SER A 407 32.92 -1.43 -14.19
CA SER A 407 32.07 -1.01 -13.08
C SER A 407 31.10 0.11 -13.43
N PHE A 408 29.96 0.11 -12.74
CA PHE A 408 28.95 1.16 -12.88
C PHE A 408 29.51 2.54 -12.53
N GLY A 409 30.29 2.62 -11.44
CA GLY A 409 30.99 3.85 -11.03
C GLY A 409 31.96 4.38 -12.08
N THR A 410 32.73 3.50 -12.74
CA THR A 410 33.58 3.92 -13.87
C THR A 410 32.74 4.47 -15.03
N TYR A 411 31.72 3.71 -15.44
CA TYR A 411 30.90 4.05 -16.61
C TYR A 411 30.07 5.33 -16.44
N MET A 412 29.46 5.53 -15.27
CA MET A 412 28.63 6.70 -14.97
C MET A 412 29.43 7.86 -14.39
N GLY A 413 30.27 7.58 -13.40
CA GLY A 413 31.08 8.58 -12.72
C GLY A 413 32.23 9.10 -13.57
N ARG A 414 33.19 8.23 -13.88
CA ARG A 414 34.44 8.64 -14.51
C ARG A 414 34.27 9.05 -15.97
N GLU A 415 33.49 8.29 -16.74
CA GLU A 415 33.36 8.50 -18.19
C GLU A 415 32.29 9.53 -18.55
N ARG A 416 31.11 9.46 -17.93
CA ARG A 416 30.00 10.40 -18.19
C ARG A 416 30.02 11.66 -17.35
N LYS A 417 30.92 11.75 -16.37
CA LYS A 417 31.04 12.89 -15.45
C LYS A 417 29.76 13.14 -14.65
N ILE A 418 29.03 12.07 -14.32
CA ILE A 418 27.86 12.15 -13.45
C ILE A 418 28.32 11.91 -12.01
N PRO A 419 28.07 12.81 -11.04
CA PRO A 419 28.40 12.56 -9.65
C PRO A 419 27.83 11.22 -9.17
N THR A 420 28.68 10.23 -8.90
CA THR A 420 28.26 8.87 -8.54
C THR A 420 28.87 8.49 -7.19
N ILE A 421 28.01 8.18 -6.23
CA ILE A 421 28.39 7.68 -4.91
C ILE A 421 28.16 6.18 -4.88
N THR A 422 29.16 5.44 -4.41
CA THR A 422 29.03 4.05 -3.93
C THR A 422 29.01 4.12 -2.41
N LEU A 423 27.81 4.08 -1.82
CA LEU A 423 27.63 4.08 -0.37
C LEU A 423 27.84 2.65 0.14
N GLU A 424 29.03 2.39 0.67
CA GLU A 424 29.40 1.12 1.26
C GLU A 424 28.97 1.09 2.73
N LEU A 425 27.98 0.27 3.07
CA LEU A 425 27.51 0.06 4.42
C LEU A 425 28.42 -0.93 5.16
N PRO A 426 28.47 -0.91 6.50
CA PRO A 426 29.00 -2.03 7.28
C PRO A 426 27.97 -3.16 7.37
N GLU A 427 28.42 -4.35 7.77
CA GLU A 427 27.52 -5.38 8.29
C GLU A 427 26.90 -4.89 9.62
N SER A 428 25.58 -4.71 9.64
CA SER A 428 24.85 -4.25 10.83
C SER A 428 23.36 -4.57 10.71
N ASP A 429 22.61 -4.35 11.79
CA ASP A 429 21.16 -4.50 11.78
C ASP A 429 20.46 -3.36 11.02
N ASP A 430 19.30 -3.64 10.44
CA ASP A 430 18.55 -2.70 9.61
C ASP A 430 18.21 -1.38 10.33
N ALA A 431 17.95 -1.42 11.65
CA ALA A 431 17.61 -0.21 12.41
C ALA A 431 18.82 0.69 12.60
N THR A 432 20.00 0.10 12.84
CA THR A 432 21.28 0.83 12.88
C THR A 432 21.64 1.40 11.51
N LEU A 433 21.54 0.60 10.45
CA LEU A 433 21.81 1.06 9.09
C LEU A 433 20.91 2.23 8.68
N TRP A 434 19.62 2.17 8.98
CA TRP A 434 18.68 3.26 8.71
C TRP A 434 19.02 4.51 9.52
N ARG A 435 19.26 4.37 10.83
CA ARG A 435 19.59 5.50 11.72
C ARG A 435 20.82 6.26 11.24
N GLU A 436 21.85 5.54 10.78
CA GLU A 436 23.10 6.15 10.30
C GLU A 436 22.97 6.70 8.88
N ASN A 437 22.33 5.97 7.96
CA ASN A 437 22.43 6.26 6.53
C ASN A 437 21.17 6.88 5.91
N GLY A 438 20.02 6.82 6.58
CA GLY A 438 18.80 7.50 6.15
C GLY A 438 19.00 9.01 5.93
N PRO A 439 19.60 9.75 6.87
CA PRO A 439 19.91 11.17 6.69
C PRO A 439 20.89 11.44 5.53
N ALA A 440 21.86 10.54 5.29
CA ALA A 440 22.79 10.64 4.17
C ALA A 440 22.06 10.48 2.81
N LEU A 441 21.13 9.53 2.69
CA LEU A 441 20.28 9.38 1.50
C LEU A 441 19.40 10.61 1.26
N TRP A 442 18.84 11.19 2.34
CA TRP A 442 18.08 12.44 2.25
C TRP A 442 18.94 13.62 1.77
N THR A 443 20.20 13.68 2.20
CA THR A 443 21.17 14.67 1.70
C THR A 443 21.42 14.50 0.21
N ALA A 444 21.53 13.25 -0.27
CA ALA A 444 21.74 12.99 -1.69
C ALA A 444 20.58 13.46 -2.58
N VAL A 445 19.34 13.41 -2.07
CA VAL A 445 18.20 13.89 -2.84
C VAL A 445 18.00 15.40 -2.71
N ASP A 446 18.53 16.08 -1.69
CA ASP A 446 18.38 17.54 -1.49
C ASP A 446 18.90 18.35 -2.70
N PRO A 447 18.12 19.29 -3.28
CA PRO A 447 18.58 20.17 -4.37
C PRO A 447 19.82 21.00 -4.01
N ALA A 448 20.01 21.34 -2.74
CA ALA A 448 21.14 22.14 -2.28
C ALA A 448 22.46 21.36 -2.30
N ALA A 449 22.43 20.02 -2.33
CA ALA A 449 23.62 19.16 -2.31
C ALA A 449 24.47 19.20 -3.59
N LYS A 450 24.12 20.06 -4.56
CA LYS A 450 24.91 20.33 -5.77
C LYS A 450 26.15 21.19 -5.56
N ARG A 451 26.26 21.88 -4.42
CA ARG A 451 27.23 22.96 -4.21
C ARG A 451 28.39 22.55 -3.33
#